data_AF-A0A4R0HE67-F1
#
_entry.id   AF-A0A4R0HE67-F1
#
_cell.length_a   1.000
_cell.length_b   1.000
_cell.length_c   1.000
_cell.angle_alpha   90.00
_cell.angle_beta   90.00
_cell.angle_gamma   90.00
#
_symmetry.space_group_name_H-M   'P 1'
#
loop_
_entity.id
_entity.type
_entity.pdbx_description
1 polymer ?
#
loop_
_entity_poly.entity_id
_entity_poly.type
_entity_poly.pdbx_seq_one_letter_code
_entity_poly.pdbx_strand_id
1 'polypeptide(L)'
;MSQLLGPRDADGIPVPMTVEESIASMKASLLNKIKRSAYVYRVDCGGCNGCEIEIFATLSPLFDAERFGIKVVPSPRHADILLFTGAVTRAMRSPALRAWQSAPDPKICISYGACGNSGGIFHDLYCVWGGTDKIVPVDVYIPGCPPTPAATLYGFAMALGLLEQKIHARLPGEQDDQPAEILHPAMVQPLRVKVDRTARRLAGYRYGRQIADDYMRLRSVGEHEVVRWLTQENDPRLTEIISHLDQVVQEAKI
;
A
#
# COMPACT_ATOMS: atom_id res chain seq x y z
N MET A 1 -6.98 45.62 26.89
CA MET A 1 -6.11 44.61 26.24
C MET A 1 -6.04 43.33 27.08
N SER A 2 -7.14 42.59 27.27
CA SER A 2 -7.12 41.38 28.12
C SER A 2 -8.04 40.22 27.68
N GLN A 3 -8.59 40.24 26.47
CA GLN A 3 -9.52 39.19 25.98
C GLN A 3 -9.00 38.40 24.77
N LEU A 4 -7.69 38.13 24.70
CA LEU A 4 -7.11 37.30 23.62
C LEU A 4 -6.58 35.94 24.09
N LEU A 5 -6.66 35.63 25.39
CA LEU A 5 -6.19 34.37 25.95
C LEU A 5 -7.36 33.68 26.67
N GLY A 6 -7.55 32.38 26.41
CA GLY A 6 -8.61 31.56 26.99
C GLY A 6 -8.59 31.50 28.53
N PRO A 7 -9.60 30.86 29.15
CA PRO A 7 -9.75 30.85 30.60
C PRO A 7 -8.49 30.29 31.30
N ARG A 8 -8.01 31.02 32.32
CA ARG A 8 -6.84 30.69 33.14
C ARG A 8 -7.24 30.68 34.61
N ASP A 9 -6.57 29.87 35.42
CA ASP A 9 -6.80 29.82 36.86
C ASP A 9 -6.12 31.00 37.59
N ALA A 10 -6.25 31.04 38.91
CA ALA A 10 -5.68 32.10 39.75
C ALA A 10 -4.14 32.19 39.67
N ASP A 11 -3.48 31.09 39.26
CA ASP A 11 -2.03 30.98 39.10
C ASP A 11 -1.59 31.26 37.65
N GLY A 12 -2.52 31.61 36.76
CA GLY A 12 -2.26 31.96 35.36
C GLY A 12 -2.06 30.74 34.45
N ILE A 13 -2.37 29.53 34.90
CA ILE A 13 -2.26 28.30 34.11
C ILE A 13 -3.52 28.17 33.23
N PRO A 14 -3.40 27.80 31.94
CA PRO A 14 -4.56 27.56 31.07
C PRO A 14 -5.46 26.47 31.65
N VAL A 15 -6.71 26.82 31.93
CA VAL A 15 -7.70 25.86 32.40
C VAL A 15 -8.24 25.11 31.17
N PRO A 16 -8.27 23.77 31.17
CA PRO A 16 -8.88 23.01 30.10
C PRO A 16 -10.32 23.47 29.90
N MET A 17 -10.69 23.87 28.67
CA MET A 17 -12.07 24.23 28.38
C MET A 17 -12.97 23.03 28.61
N THR A 18 -13.93 23.17 29.52
CA THR A 18 -14.98 22.18 29.74
C THR A 18 -15.93 22.21 28.55
N VAL A 19 -15.93 21.13 27.77
CA VAL A 19 -16.75 21.01 26.57
C VAL A 19 -18.18 20.69 26.97
N GLU A 20 -19.17 21.34 26.34
CA GLU A 20 -20.59 21.01 26.54
C GLU A 20 -20.87 19.52 26.24
N GLU A 21 -21.80 18.90 26.97
CA GLU A 21 -22.15 17.48 26.79
C GLU A 21 -22.57 17.13 25.36
N SER A 22 -23.19 18.07 24.64
CA SER A 22 -23.55 17.94 23.22
C SER A 22 -22.32 17.76 22.32
N ILE A 23 -21.26 18.53 22.58
CA ILE A 23 -19.98 18.47 21.85
C ILE A 23 -19.20 17.24 22.27
N ALA A 24 -19.23 16.83 23.54
CA ALA A 24 -18.59 15.60 24.02
C ALA A 24 -19.25 14.35 23.41
N SER A 25 -20.59 14.32 23.33
CA SER A 25 -21.37 13.27 22.67
C SER A 25 -21.10 13.21 21.16
N MET A 26 -21.08 14.37 20.48
CA MET A 26 -20.66 14.45 19.08
C MET A 26 -19.22 14.01 18.88
N LYS A 27 -18.29 14.40 19.75
CA LYS A 27 -16.88 13.98 19.71
C LYS A 27 -16.74 12.48 19.97
N ALA A 28 -17.52 11.88 20.86
CA ALA A 28 -17.51 10.43 21.10
C ALA A 28 -18.11 9.63 19.94
N SER A 29 -19.18 10.14 19.32
CA SER A 29 -19.78 9.58 18.10
C SER A 29 -18.82 9.72 16.91
N LEU A 30 -18.18 10.88 16.78
CA LEU A 30 -17.13 11.14 15.81
C LEU A 30 -15.90 10.28 16.09
N LEU A 31 -15.45 10.06 17.32
CA LEU A 31 -14.33 9.17 17.62
C LEU A 31 -14.67 7.69 17.37
N ASN A 32 -15.94 7.30 17.52
CA ASN A 32 -16.42 5.97 17.14
C ASN A 32 -16.55 5.78 15.63
N LYS A 33 -16.75 6.86 14.86
CA LYS A 33 -16.78 6.88 13.38
C LYS A 33 -15.38 7.10 12.77
N ILE A 34 -14.57 7.97 13.37
CA ILE A 34 -13.15 8.27 13.11
C ILE A 34 -12.30 7.21 13.83
N LYS A 35 -12.59 5.94 13.55
CA LYS A 35 -11.75 4.83 14.06
C LYS A 35 -10.50 4.61 13.23
N ARG A 36 -10.30 5.34 12.12
CA ARG A 36 -9.17 5.11 11.22
C ARG A 36 -8.57 6.43 10.74
N SER A 37 -7.34 6.67 11.18
CA SER A 37 -6.40 7.53 10.47
C SER A 37 -5.96 6.80 9.20
N ALA A 38 -6.00 7.46 8.05
CA ALA A 38 -5.44 6.90 6.82
C ALA A 38 -4.00 7.34 6.66
N TYR A 39 -3.11 6.36 6.59
CA TYR A 39 -1.70 6.61 6.31
C TYR A 39 -1.46 6.58 4.81
N VAL A 40 -1.03 7.73 4.27
CA VAL A 40 -0.77 7.93 2.85
C VAL A 40 0.73 7.85 2.60
N TYR A 41 1.15 7.01 1.66
CA TYR A 41 2.51 7.01 1.15
C TYR A 41 2.51 7.47 -0.31
N ARG A 42 3.27 8.54 -0.56
CA ARG A 42 3.48 9.02 -1.93
C ARG A 42 4.45 8.12 -2.66
N VAL A 43 4.10 7.73 -3.88
CA VAL A 43 4.95 6.99 -4.81
C VAL A 43 5.19 7.90 -6.00
N ASP A 44 6.33 8.58 -6.00
CA ASP A 44 6.75 9.40 -7.14
C ASP A 44 7.28 8.50 -8.25
N CYS A 45 6.55 8.44 -9.38
CA CYS A 45 6.90 7.62 -10.52
C CYS A 45 7.51 8.44 -11.68
N GLY A 46 8.12 9.60 -11.39
CA GLY A 46 8.69 10.52 -12.38
C GLY A 46 7.83 11.77 -12.55
N GLY A 47 7.42 12.38 -11.45
CA GLY A 47 6.74 13.67 -11.41
C GLY A 47 7.68 14.84 -11.67
N CYS A 48 7.10 16.00 -11.99
CA CYS A 48 7.82 17.27 -12.13
C CYS A 48 7.83 18.09 -10.82
N ASN A 49 7.55 17.46 -9.68
CA ASN A 49 7.38 18.07 -8.35
C ASN A 49 6.12 18.93 -8.14
N GLY A 50 5.38 19.28 -9.20
CA GLY A 50 4.18 20.12 -9.06
C GLY A 50 3.07 19.43 -8.27
N CYS A 51 2.86 18.14 -8.48
CA CYS A 51 1.87 17.36 -7.73
C CYS A 51 2.28 17.18 -6.26
N GLU A 52 3.56 16.98 -6.01
CA GLU A 52 4.14 16.76 -4.69
C GLU A 52 4.02 18.00 -3.82
N ILE A 53 4.32 19.19 -4.37
CA ILE A 53 4.12 20.47 -3.67
C ILE A 53 2.68 20.60 -3.19
N GLU A 54 1.73 20.22 -4.03
CA GLU A 54 0.31 20.37 -3.75
C GLU A 54 -0.19 19.36 -2.70
N ILE A 55 0.37 18.16 -2.70
CA ILE A 55 0.17 17.17 -1.62
C ILE A 55 0.68 17.76 -0.29
N PHE A 56 1.86 18.37 -0.27
CA PHE A 56 2.39 19.03 0.93
C PHE A 56 1.59 20.27 1.33
N ALA A 57 1.09 21.04 0.38
CA ALA A 57 0.20 22.18 0.63
C ALA A 57 -1.10 21.74 1.32
N THR A 58 -1.60 20.54 0.98
CA THR A 58 -2.78 19.94 1.62
C THR A 58 -2.53 19.63 3.12
N LEU A 59 -1.29 19.39 3.52
CA LEU A 59 -0.89 19.20 4.92
C LEU A 59 -0.62 20.51 5.67
N SER A 60 -0.57 21.64 4.96
CA SER A 60 -0.33 22.93 5.60
C SER A 60 -1.52 23.34 6.49
N PRO A 61 -1.33 24.24 7.47
CA PRO A 61 -2.40 24.67 8.37
C PRO A 61 -3.62 25.30 7.68
N LEU A 62 -3.49 25.72 6.42
CA LEU A 62 -4.59 26.29 5.64
C LEU A 62 -5.64 25.22 5.27
N PHE A 63 -5.19 24.03 4.90
CA PHE A 63 -6.05 22.93 4.45
C PHE A 63 -6.17 21.80 5.50
N ASP A 64 -5.14 21.65 6.34
CA ASP A 64 -5.07 20.77 7.51
C ASP A 64 -5.71 19.38 7.27
N ALA A 65 -5.13 18.62 6.34
CA ALA A 65 -5.59 17.24 6.09
C ALA A 65 -5.46 16.33 7.32
N GLU A 66 -4.56 16.63 8.26
CA GLU A 66 -4.38 15.86 9.48
C GLU A 66 -5.61 15.89 10.38
N ARG A 67 -6.42 16.96 10.33
CA ARG A 67 -7.74 17.04 11.01
C ARG A 67 -8.69 15.91 10.61
N PHE A 68 -8.58 15.43 9.36
CA PHE A 68 -9.37 14.30 8.85
C PHE A 68 -8.73 12.94 9.13
N GLY A 69 -7.63 12.90 9.89
CA GLY A 69 -6.88 11.68 10.18
C GLY A 69 -5.99 11.23 9.01
N ILE A 70 -5.76 12.07 8.01
CA ILE A 70 -4.88 11.74 6.87
C ILE A 70 -3.47 12.18 7.21
N LYS A 71 -2.53 11.23 7.25
CA LYS A 71 -1.13 11.51 7.57
C LYS A 71 -0.20 10.89 6.54
N VAL A 72 0.78 11.66 6.08
CA VAL A 72 1.81 11.14 5.18
C VAL A 72 2.87 10.36 5.96
N VAL A 73 3.16 9.13 5.53
CA VAL A 73 4.15 8.24 6.15
C VAL A 73 5.38 8.08 5.25
N PRO A 74 6.56 7.79 5.80
CA PRO A 74 7.80 7.67 5.03
C PRO A 74 8.03 6.28 4.41
N SER A 75 7.20 5.28 4.75
CA SER A 75 7.38 3.89 4.31
C SER A 75 6.06 3.29 3.82
N PRO A 76 6.07 2.57 2.68
CA PRO A 76 4.87 1.92 2.17
C PRO A 76 4.36 0.80 3.09
N ARG A 77 5.22 0.25 3.97
CA ARG A 77 4.84 -0.80 4.92
C ARG A 77 3.87 -0.32 6.01
N HIS A 78 3.77 0.99 6.22
CA HIS A 78 2.87 1.61 7.18
C HIS A 78 1.70 2.32 6.50
N ALA A 79 1.58 2.20 5.18
CA ALA A 79 0.61 2.94 4.39
C ALA A 79 -0.63 2.10 4.10
N ASP A 80 -1.79 2.69 4.26
CA ASP A 80 -3.08 2.14 3.85
C ASP A 80 -3.45 2.64 2.44
N ILE A 81 -2.97 3.83 2.09
CA ILE A 81 -3.21 4.49 0.81
C ILE A 81 -1.88 4.74 0.12
N LEU A 82 -1.75 4.26 -1.11
CA LEU A 82 -0.63 4.55 -2.00
C LEU A 82 -1.05 5.57 -3.04
N LEU A 83 -0.41 6.73 -3.00
CA LEU A 83 -0.69 7.86 -3.88
C LEU A 83 0.37 7.93 -4.97
N PHE A 84 0.02 7.52 -6.19
CA PHE A 84 0.94 7.51 -7.32
C PHE A 84 0.89 8.82 -8.08
N THR A 85 2.06 9.42 -8.29
CA THR A 85 2.23 10.67 -9.02
C THR A 85 3.16 10.48 -10.23
N GLY A 86 3.00 11.33 -11.24
CA GLY A 86 3.82 11.30 -12.47
C GLY A 86 3.41 10.23 -13.48
N ALA A 87 3.93 10.34 -14.71
CA ALA A 87 3.51 9.53 -15.87
C ALA A 87 4.12 8.11 -15.90
N VAL A 88 4.51 7.56 -14.76
CA VAL A 88 5.15 6.24 -14.63
C VAL A 88 6.28 6.02 -15.64
N THR A 89 7.44 6.60 -15.36
CA THR A 89 8.64 6.37 -16.17
C THR A 89 9.03 4.90 -16.19
N ARG A 90 9.66 4.44 -17.28
CA ARG A 90 10.06 3.04 -17.44
C ARG A 90 10.96 2.54 -16.31
N ALA A 91 11.87 3.39 -15.83
CA ALA A 91 12.76 3.08 -14.72
C ALA A 91 12.00 2.92 -13.39
N MET A 92 10.93 3.71 -13.18
CA MET A 92 10.15 3.66 -11.94
C MET A 92 9.15 2.52 -11.86
N ARG A 93 8.89 1.76 -12.94
CA ARG A 93 7.97 0.61 -12.92
C ARG A 93 8.32 -0.41 -11.83
N SER A 94 9.57 -0.85 -11.76
CA SER A 94 9.98 -1.88 -10.79
C SER A 94 9.93 -1.37 -9.34
N PRO A 95 10.48 -0.19 -9.02
CA PRO A 95 10.31 0.41 -7.68
C PRO A 95 8.84 0.64 -7.28
N ALA A 96 8.00 1.13 -8.19
CA ALA A 96 6.58 1.36 -7.95
C ALA A 96 5.84 0.06 -7.59
N LEU A 97 6.07 -1.02 -8.36
CA LEU A 97 5.51 -2.34 -8.06
C LEU A 97 6.02 -2.89 -6.71
N ARG A 98 7.29 -2.66 -6.37
CA ARG A 98 7.85 -3.06 -5.08
C ARG A 98 7.19 -2.31 -3.93
N ALA A 99 6.94 -1.00 -4.07
CA ALA A 99 6.21 -0.22 -3.08
C ALA A 99 4.78 -0.76 -2.90
N TRP A 100 4.07 -1.00 -4.00
CA TRP A 100 2.72 -1.59 -4.00
C TRP A 100 2.67 -2.94 -3.27
N GLN A 101 3.59 -3.85 -3.58
CA GLN A 101 3.64 -5.19 -2.98
C GLN A 101 4.10 -5.18 -1.52
N SER A 102 4.76 -4.11 -1.07
CA SER A 102 5.26 -3.98 0.30
C SER A 102 4.22 -3.40 1.26
N ALA A 103 3.17 -2.76 0.74
CA ALA A 103 2.08 -2.23 1.54
C ALA A 103 1.11 -3.36 1.99
N PRO A 104 0.62 -3.31 3.23
CA PRO A 104 -0.31 -4.31 3.76
C PRO A 104 -1.65 -4.29 3.00
N ASP A 105 -2.32 -5.43 2.95
CA ASP A 105 -3.71 -5.52 2.50
C ASP A 105 -4.64 -5.40 3.72
N PRO A 106 -5.78 -4.70 3.62
CA PRO A 106 -6.33 -4.03 2.43
C PRO A 106 -5.73 -2.63 2.20
N LYS A 107 -5.36 -2.34 0.94
CA LYS A 107 -4.80 -1.05 0.49
C LYS A 107 -5.60 -0.40 -0.62
N ILE A 108 -5.47 0.92 -0.71
CA ILE A 108 -6.02 1.72 -1.80
C ILE A 108 -4.93 2.27 -2.68
N CYS A 109 -5.15 2.20 -3.99
CA CYS A 109 -4.36 2.90 -4.98
C CYS A 109 -5.08 4.16 -5.44
N ILE A 110 -4.44 5.31 -5.29
CA ILE A 110 -4.91 6.57 -5.85
C ILE A 110 -3.96 7.00 -6.95
N SER A 111 -4.50 7.30 -8.13
CA SER A 111 -3.75 7.95 -9.19
C SER A 111 -3.96 9.46 -9.10
N TYR A 112 -2.86 10.22 -9.10
CA TYR A 112 -2.88 11.64 -8.80
C TYR A 112 -2.32 12.48 -9.95
N GLY A 113 -3.13 13.44 -10.39
CA GLY A 113 -2.81 14.38 -11.44
C GLY A 113 -2.95 13.78 -12.84
N ALA A 114 -2.98 14.66 -13.84
CA ALA A 114 -3.16 14.31 -15.25
C ALA A 114 -2.10 13.31 -15.73
N CYS A 115 -0.85 13.52 -15.32
CA CYS A 115 0.25 12.60 -15.62
C CYS A 115 0.05 11.23 -14.96
N GLY A 116 -0.35 11.17 -13.70
CA GLY A 116 -0.63 9.89 -13.02
C GLY A 116 -1.78 9.13 -13.66
N ASN A 117 -2.85 9.84 -14.03
CA ASN A 117 -4.10 9.23 -14.49
C ASN A 117 -3.98 8.65 -15.91
N SER A 118 -3.39 9.39 -16.85
CA SER A 118 -3.35 9.01 -18.28
C SER A 118 -1.97 9.16 -18.93
N GLY A 119 -0.95 9.60 -18.20
CA GLY A 119 0.33 10.05 -18.76
C GLY A 119 0.34 11.55 -19.10
N GLY A 120 -0.82 12.21 -19.13
CA GLY A 120 -0.95 13.65 -19.34
C GLY A 120 -0.30 14.12 -20.65
N ILE A 121 0.46 15.20 -20.58
CA ILE A 121 1.23 15.70 -21.73
C ILE A 121 2.28 14.69 -22.22
N PHE A 122 2.67 13.74 -21.37
CA PHE A 122 3.72 12.76 -21.68
C PHE A 122 3.17 11.42 -22.19
N HIS A 123 1.86 11.26 -22.39
CA HIS A 123 1.22 9.96 -22.64
C HIS A 123 1.82 9.13 -23.80
N ASP A 124 2.37 9.78 -24.84
CA ASP A 124 2.95 9.11 -26.02
C ASP A 124 4.50 9.15 -26.05
N LEU A 125 5.14 9.44 -24.91
CA LEU A 125 6.61 9.42 -24.85
C LEU A 125 7.14 7.99 -24.71
N TYR A 126 8.23 7.72 -25.43
CA TYR A 126 8.91 6.42 -25.39
C TYR A 126 9.35 5.99 -23.98
N CYS A 127 9.64 6.95 -23.08
CA CYS A 127 10.22 6.69 -21.76
C CYS A 127 9.19 6.47 -20.64
N VAL A 128 7.90 6.53 -20.94
CA VAL A 128 6.81 6.37 -19.96
C VAL A 128 5.92 5.17 -20.29
N TRP A 129 5.21 4.69 -19.27
CA TRP A 129 4.12 3.72 -19.43
C TRP A 129 2.75 4.42 -19.61
N GLY A 130 2.68 5.72 -19.34
CA GLY A 130 1.45 6.51 -19.38
C GLY A 130 0.81 6.59 -17.99
N GLY A 131 -0.38 6.02 -17.84
CA GLY A 131 -1.12 6.04 -16.58
C GLY A 131 -0.64 5.00 -15.56
N THR A 132 -0.99 5.25 -14.29
CA THR A 132 -0.75 4.34 -13.15
C THR A 132 -1.52 3.02 -13.30
N ASP A 133 -2.67 3.07 -13.98
CA ASP A 133 -3.53 1.93 -14.32
C ASP A 133 -2.81 0.82 -15.09
N LYS A 134 -1.74 1.16 -15.82
CA LYS A 134 -0.93 0.18 -16.57
C LYS A 134 -0.07 -0.70 -15.68
N ILE A 135 0.21 -0.29 -14.44
CA ILE A 135 1.10 -1.01 -13.53
C ILE A 135 0.40 -1.56 -12.28
N VAL A 136 -0.58 -0.86 -11.73
CA VAL A 136 -1.29 -1.24 -10.50
C VAL A 136 -2.79 -0.97 -10.64
N PRO A 137 -3.66 -1.73 -9.95
CA PRO A 137 -5.10 -1.47 -9.98
C PRO A 137 -5.41 -0.16 -9.25
N VAL A 138 -5.94 0.83 -9.98
CA VAL A 138 -6.31 2.14 -9.42
C VAL A 138 -7.75 2.11 -8.92
N ASP A 139 -7.98 2.61 -7.71
CA ASP A 139 -9.32 2.71 -7.11
C ASP A 139 -9.93 4.12 -7.30
N VAL A 140 -9.10 5.16 -7.16
CA VAL A 140 -9.53 6.56 -7.26
C VAL A 140 -8.60 7.33 -8.17
N TYR A 141 -9.16 8.14 -9.06
CA TYR A 141 -8.43 9.09 -9.88
C TYR A 141 -8.70 10.51 -9.39
N ILE A 142 -7.64 11.26 -9.12
CA ILE A 142 -7.72 12.68 -8.76
C ILE A 142 -7.21 13.49 -9.95
N PRO A 143 -8.09 14.13 -10.75
CA PRO A 143 -7.68 14.90 -11.92
C PRO A 143 -7.09 16.27 -11.54
N GLY A 144 -6.17 16.78 -12.37
CA GLY A 144 -5.58 18.12 -12.24
C GLY A 144 -4.11 18.19 -12.65
N CYS A 145 -3.56 19.38 -12.89
CA CYS A 145 -2.15 19.55 -13.27
C CYS A 145 -1.53 20.83 -12.67
N PRO A 146 -1.22 20.85 -11.35
CA PRO A 146 -1.57 19.84 -10.35
C PRO A 146 -3.04 19.97 -9.87
N PRO A 147 -3.63 18.92 -9.26
CA PRO A 147 -4.94 19.01 -8.60
C PRO A 147 -4.90 19.97 -7.42
N THR A 148 -5.83 20.92 -7.31
CA THR A 148 -5.85 21.89 -6.19
C THR A 148 -5.95 21.19 -4.82
N PRO A 149 -5.55 21.80 -3.69
CA PRO A 149 -5.49 21.10 -2.41
C PRO A 149 -6.89 20.73 -1.91
N ALA A 150 -7.90 21.55 -2.27
CA ALA A 150 -9.31 21.23 -2.05
C ALA A 150 -9.78 20.00 -2.85
N ALA A 151 -9.35 19.86 -4.11
CA ALA A 151 -9.64 18.67 -4.92
C ALA A 151 -8.92 17.44 -4.36
N THR A 152 -7.71 17.61 -3.85
CA THR A 152 -6.94 16.55 -3.18
C THR A 152 -7.63 16.06 -1.90
N LEU A 153 -8.11 16.97 -1.04
CA LEU A 153 -8.90 16.63 0.13
C LEU A 153 -10.19 15.86 -0.24
N TYR A 154 -10.90 16.32 -1.28
CA TYR A 154 -12.08 15.63 -1.77
C TYR A 154 -11.76 14.21 -2.26
N GLY A 155 -10.67 14.06 -3.02
CA GLY A 155 -10.20 12.76 -3.48
C GLY A 155 -9.84 11.81 -2.33
N PHE A 156 -9.20 12.31 -1.27
CA PHE A 156 -8.93 11.53 -0.07
C PHE A 156 -10.20 11.15 0.70
N ALA A 157 -11.18 12.06 0.80
CA ALA A 157 -12.46 11.75 1.42
C ALA A 157 -13.22 10.62 0.68
N MET A 158 -13.17 10.61 -0.65
CA MET A 158 -13.70 9.51 -1.48
C MET A 158 -12.95 8.20 -1.25
N ALA A 159 -11.61 8.26 -1.20
CA ALA A 159 -10.79 7.08 -0.90
C ALA A 159 -11.09 6.49 0.48
N LEU A 160 -11.29 7.31 1.50
CA LEU A 160 -11.68 6.87 2.84
C LEU A 160 -13.00 6.07 2.84
N GLY A 161 -14.01 6.55 2.09
CA GLY A 161 -15.28 5.84 1.94
C GLY A 161 -15.13 4.47 1.26
N LEU A 162 -14.25 4.36 0.25
CA LEU A 162 -13.94 3.09 -0.40
C LEU A 162 -13.13 2.15 0.50
N LEU A 163 -12.29 2.68 1.39
CA LEU A 163 -11.47 1.87 2.29
C LEU A 163 -12.35 1.09 3.26
N GLU A 164 -13.38 1.76 3.78
CA GLU A 164 -14.38 1.13 4.64
C GLU A 164 -15.08 -0.02 3.92
N GLN A 165 -15.47 0.18 2.66
CA GLN A 165 -16.08 -0.86 1.83
C GLN A 165 -15.13 -2.03 1.59
N LYS A 166 -13.86 -1.80 1.26
CA LYS A 166 -12.87 -2.87 1.04
C LYS A 166 -12.58 -3.68 2.30
N ILE A 167 -12.58 -3.05 3.48
CA ILE A 167 -12.34 -3.74 4.74
C ILE A 167 -13.54 -4.61 5.15
N HIS A 168 -14.76 -4.16 4.84
CA HIS A 168 -15.98 -4.89 5.14
C HIS A 168 -16.44 -5.77 3.96
N ALA A 169 -15.70 -5.75 2.86
CA ALA A 169 -15.99 -6.58 1.70
C ALA A 169 -15.82 -8.04 2.10
N ARG A 170 -16.93 -8.77 2.04
CA ARG A 170 -16.95 -10.24 2.20
C ARG A 170 -16.96 -10.87 0.82
N LEU A 171 -16.08 -11.84 0.60
CA LEU A 171 -16.21 -12.69 -0.58
C LEU A 171 -17.46 -13.57 -0.42
N PRO A 172 -18.19 -13.85 -1.51
CA PRO A 172 -19.32 -14.77 -1.46
C PRO A 172 -18.88 -16.13 -0.89
N GLY A 173 -19.34 -16.45 0.33
CA GLY A 173 -19.03 -17.72 1.01
C GLY A 173 -18.05 -17.63 2.19
N GLU A 174 -17.46 -16.47 2.50
CA GLU A 174 -16.64 -16.31 3.71
C GLU A 174 -17.49 -16.42 4.99
N GLN A 175 -17.11 -17.36 5.87
CA GLN A 175 -17.71 -17.56 7.20
C GLN A 175 -16.72 -17.05 8.26
N ASP A 176 -17.20 -16.23 9.22
CA ASP A 176 -16.37 -15.60 10.26
C ASP A 176 -15.65 -16.62 11.17
N ASP A 177 -16.13 -17.87 11.22
CA ASP A 177 -15.66 -18.93 12.12
C ASP A 177 -14.59 -19.84 11.50
N GLN A 178 -14.16 -19.60 10.24
CA GLN A 178 -13.12 -20.41 9.63
C GLN A 178 -11.74 -19.88 10.00
N PRO A 179 -10.89 -20.66 10.71
CA PRO A 179 -9.53 -20.25 11.01
C PRO A 179 -8.77 -20.01 9.70
N ALA A 180 -8.00 -18.93 9.64
CA ALA A 180 -7.20 -18.60 8.47
C ALA A 180 -6.30 -19.78 8.08
N GLU A 181 -6.39 -20.23 6.83
CA GLU A 181 -5.53 -21.30 6.33
C GLU A 181 -4.07 -20.86 6.34
N ILE A 182 -3.24 -21.61 7.07
CA ILE A 182 -1.80 -21.36 7.11
C ILE A 182 -1.22 -21.75 5.76
N LEU A 183 -0.62 -20.78 5.05
CA LEU A 183 0.11 -21.05 3.82
C LEU A 183 1.25 -22.04 4.06
N HIS A 184 1.25 -23.12 3.28
CA HIS A 184 2.26 -24.21 3.30
C HIS A 184 2.41 -24.86 4.69
N PRO A 185 1.35 -25.49 5.24
CA PRO A 185 1.37 -26.02 6.62
C PRO A 185 2.36 -27.19 6.80
N ALA A 186 2.73 -27.86 5.71
CA ALA A 186 3.67 -28.98 5.71
C ALA A 186 5.14 -28.55 5.96
N MET A 187 5.47 -27.26 5.86
CA MET A 187 6.84 -26.76 6.00
C MET A 187 7.02 -25.94 7.27
N VAL A 188 8.07 -26.23 8.04
CA VAL A 188 8.40 -25.47 9.26
C VAL A 188 8.79 -24.03 8.89
N GLN A 189 8.28 -23.05 9.64
CA GLN A 189 8.43 -21.62 9.34
C GLN A 189 9.88 -21.15 9.06
N PRO A 190 10.92 -21.59 9.80
CA PRO A 190 12.29 -21.17 9.50
C PRO A 190 12.78 -21.63 8.13
N LEU A 191 12.38 -22.82 7.68
CA LEU A 191 12.73 -23.35 6.37
C LEU A 191 12.05 -22.56 5.26
N ARG A 192 10.75 -22.28 5.42
CA ARG A 192 9.98 -21.42 4.50
C ARG A 192 10.65 -20.06 4.30
N VAL A 193 11.10 -19.42 5.38
CA VAL A 193 11.79 -18.12 5.31
C VAL A 193 13.10 -18.23 4.53
N LYS A 194 13.85 -19.33 4.69
CA LYS A 194 15.08 -19.56 3.91
C LYS A 194 14.77 -19.72 2.41
N VAL A 195 13.80 -20.57 2.07
CA VAL A 195 13.37 -20.80 0.67
C VAL A 195 12.92 -19.49 0.00
N ASP A 196 12.03 -18.73 0.65
CA ASP A 196 11.52 -17.46 0.13
C ASP A 196 12.65 -16.41 -0.04
N ARG A 197 13.58 -16.32 0.91
CA ARG A 197 14.74 -15.42 0.79
C ARG A 197 15.68 -15.83 -0.35
N THR A 198 15.94 -17.12 -0.53
CA THR A 198 16.79 -17.62 -1.61
C THR A 198 16.16 -17.37 -2.97
N ALA A 199 14.87 -17.69 -3.13
CA ALA A 199 14.15 -17.44 -4.37
C ALA A 199 14.11 -15.93 -4.71
N ARG A 200 13.87 -15.06 -3.73
CA ARG A 200 13.91 -13.60 -3.92
C ARG A 200 15.30 -13.08 -4.24
N ARG A 201 16.35 -13.70 -3.73
CA ARG A 201 17.74 -13.36 -4.08
C ARG A 201 18.04 -13.70 -5.54
N LEU A 202 17.53 -14.82 -6.04
CA LEU A 202 17.81 -15.31 -7.39
C LEU A 202 16.91 -14.68 -8.47
N ALA A 203 15.63 -14.45 -8.19
CA ALA A 203 14.64 -13.99 -9.17
C ALA A 203 13.94 -12.65 -8.81
N GLY A 204 14.41 -11.98 -7.76
CA GLY A 204 13.82 -10.73 -7.28
C GLY A 204 12.51 -10.92 -6.50
N TYR A 205 11.93 -9.81 -6.03
CA TYR A 205 10.80 -9.86 -5.09
C TYR A 205 9.52 -10.47 -5.67
N ARG A 206 9.19 -10.16 -6.93
CA ARG A 206 7.95 -10.62 -7.55
C ARG A 206 8.06 -12.09 -7.99
N TYR A 207 8.95 -12.35 -8.96
CA TYR A 207 9.12 -13.69 -9.52
C TYR A 207 9.66 -14.67 -8.49
N GLY A 208 10.58 -14.24 -7.61
CA GLY A 208 11.06 -15.08 -6.53
C GLY A 208 9.98 -15.49 -5.53
N ARG A 209 9.02 -14.61 -5.22
CA ARG A 209 7.88 -14.98 -4.38
C ARG A 209 6.97 -16.01 -5.07
N GLN A 210 6.67 -15.82 -6.36
CA GLN A 210 5.85 -16.75 -7.13
C GLN A 210 6.51 -18.14 -7.22
N ILE A 211 7.79 -18.18 -7.61
CA ILE A 211 8.56 -19.43 -7.70
C ILE A 211 8.64 -20.12 -6.34
N ALA A 212 8.88 -19.39 -5.26
CA ALA A 212 8.91 -19.98 -3.92
C ALA A 212 7.56 -20.57 -3.52
N ASP A 213 6.46 -19.85 -3.75
CA ASP A 213 5.11 -20.32 -3.44
C ASP A 213 4.71 -21.56 -4.26
N ASP A 214 5.02 -21.57 -5.56
CA ASP A 214 4.73 -22.72 -6.42
C ASP A 214 5.60 -23.93 -6.07
N TYR A 215 6.90 -23.71 -5.82
CA TYR A 215 7.81 -24.76 -5.34
C TYR A 215 7.33 -25.38 -4.02
N MET A 216 7.01 -24.56 -3.01
CA MET A 216 6.52 -25.06 -1.71
C MET A 216 5.20 -25.82 -1.85
N ARG A 217 4.29 -25.34 -2.71
CA ARG A 217 3.00 -26.01 -2.99
C ARG A 217 3.23 -27.37 -3.63
N LEU A 218 4.00 -27.45 -4.71
CA LEU A 218 4.27 -28.70 -5.43
C LEU A 218 5.04 -29.71 -4.58
N ARG A 219 6.01 -29.22 -3.78
CA ARG A 219 6.81 -30.08 -2.89
C ARG A 219 5.97 -30.72 -1.80
N SER A 220 4.90 -30.08 -1.35
CA SER A 220 3.96 -30.66 -0.38
C SER A 220 3.19 -31.86 -0.93
N VAL A 221 3.02 -31.94 -2.26
CA VAL A 221 2.36 -33.05 -2.95
C VAL A 221 3.33 -34.19 -3.23
N GLY A 222 4.55 -33.88 -3.68
CA GLY A 222 5.61 -34.87 -3.90
C GLY A 222 6.75 -34.37 -4.79
N GLU A 223 7.88 -35.07 -4.79
CA GLU A 223 9.07 -34.70 -5.59
C GLU A 223 8.82 -34.76 -7.10
N HIS A 224 8.00 -35.71 -7.54
CA HIS A 224 7.74 -35.93 -8.96
C HIS A 224 6.94 -34.77 -9.59
N GLU A 225 6.12 -34.07 -8.82
CA GLU A 225 5.36 -32.91 -9.32
C GLU A 225 6.25 -31.71 -9.60
N VAL A 226 7.32 -31.51 -8.83
CA VAL A 226 8.31 -30.44 -9.10
C VAL A 226 9.06 -30.73 -10.41
N VAL A 227 9.46 -31.99 -10.64
CA VAL A 227 10.12 -32.40 -11.89
C VAL A 227 9.18 -32.25 -13.09
N ARG A 228 7.91 -32.63 -12.93
CA ARG A 228 6.88 -32.46 -13.96
C ARG A 228 6.67 -30.99 -14.31
N TRP A 229 6.58 -30.11 -13.31
CA TRP A 229 6.46 -28.67 -13.51
C TRP A 229 7.66 -28.10 -14.28
N LEU A 230 8.88 -28.46 -13.89
CA LEU A 230 10.11 -28.06 -14.60
C LEU A 230 10.12 -28.51 -16.06
N THR A 231 9.70 -29.74 -16.32
CA THR A 231 9.64 -30.31 -17.68
C THR A 231 8.61 -29.57 -18.54
N GLN A 232 7.49 -29.17 -17.95
CA GLN A 232 6.42 -28.46 -18.64
C GLN A 232 6.80 -27.01 -18.98
N GLU A 233 7.42 -26.28 -18.05
CA GLU A 233 7.80 -24.88 -18.28
C GLU A 233 8.99 -24.77 -19.23
N ASN A 234 9.88 -25.77 -19.24
CA ASN A 234 11.06 -25.85 -20.11
C ASN A 234 11.96 -24.60 -20.04
N ASP A 235 12.10 -24.01 -18.84
CA ASP A 235 12.95 -22.86 -18.60
C ASP A 235 14.25 -23.29 -17.85
N PRO A 236 15.43 -23.13 -18.47
CA PRO A 236 16.70 -23.46 -17.83
C PRO A 236 16.96 -22.60 -16.58
N ARG A 237 16.50 -21.34 -16.57
CA ARG A 237 16.68 -20.44 -15.42
C ARG A 237 15.85 -20.89 -14.24
N LEU A 238 14.61 -21.32 -14.47
CA LEU A 238 13.75 -21.88 -13.43
C LEU A 238 14.39 -23.15 -12.83
N THR A 239 14.92 -24.02 -13.69
CA THR A 239 15.59 -25.26 -13.28
C THR A 239 16.79 -24.99 -12.36
N GLU A 240 17.62 -24.00 -12.70
CA GLU A 240 18.73 -23.55 -11.86
C GLU A 240 18.25 -23.04 -10.49
N ILE A 241 17.19 -22.22 -10.47
CA ILE A 241 16.65 -21.67 -9.21
C ILE A 241 16.14 -22.81 -8.32
N ILE A 242 15.38 -23.76 -8.87
CA ILE A 242 14.84 -24.88 -8.08
C ILE A 242 15.96 -25.76 -7.54
N SER A 243 17.01 -26.02 -8.32
CA SER A 243 18.19 -26.76 -7.83
C SER A 243 18.79 -26.11 -6.57
N HIS A 244 18.92 -24.78 -6.55
CA HIS A 244 19.36 -24.06 -5.35
C HIS A 244 18.36 -24.15 -4.19
N LEU A 245 17.05 -24.13 -4.46
CA LEU A 245 16.03 -24.29 -3.41
C LEU A 245 16.05 -25.70 -2.81
N ASP A 246 16.20 -26.74 -3.64
CA ASP A 246 16.34 -28.11 -3.19
C ASP A 246 17.57 -28.29 -2.31
N GLN A 247 18.71 -27.68 -2.67
CA GLN A 247 19.91 -27.69 -1.82
C GLN A 247 19.62 -27.09 -0.43
N VAL A 248 18.95 -25.93 -0.36
CA VAL A 248 18.58 -25.28 0.91
C VAL A 248 17.66 -26.17 1.75
N VAL A 249 16.75 -26.91 1.10
CA VAL A 249 15.85 -27.85 1.79
C VAL A 249 16.59 -29.08 2.30
N GLN A 250 17.53 -29.63 1.53
CA GLN A 250 18.33 -30.78 1.97
C GLN A 250 19.28 -30.42 3.12
N GLU A 251 19.91 -29.24 3.07
CA GLU A 251 20.77 -28.74 4.15
C GLU A 251 20.02 -28.56 5.48
N ALA A 252 18.71 -28.31 5.41
CA ALA A 252 17.87 -28.12 6.60
C ALA A 252 17.26 -29.42 7.17
N LYS A 253 17.44 -30.56 6.50
CA LYS A 253 17.03 -31.88 7.00
C LYS A 253 18.06 -32.53 7.94
N ILE A 254 19.26 -31.96 8.02
CA ILE A 254 20.35 -32.34 8.94
C ILE A 254 20.15 -31.62 10.27
#